data_AF-A0A081HXX3-F1
#
_entry.id   AF-A0A081HXX3-F1
#
_cell.length_a   1.000
_cell.length_b   1.000
_cell.length_c   1.000
_cell.angle_alpha   90.00
_cell.angle_beta   90.00
_cell.angle_gamma   90.00
#
_symmetry.space_group_name_H-M   'P 1'
#
loop_
_entity.id
_entity.type
_entity.pdbx_description
1 polymer ?
#
loop_
_entity_poly.entity_id
_entity_poly.type
_entity_poly.pdbx_seq_one_letter_code
_entity_poly.pdbx_strand_id
1 'polypeptide(L)'
;MRAVSFTEAIAQVRARARTTTRLRDQIGAAIGDAGRAVAEVAAAHRVSWPTAHRAFVAHAEAALSEPEPVRVLGIDETRRGKPRWRR
;
A
#
# COMPACT_ATOMS: atom_id res chain seq x y z
N MET A 1 33.31 7.11 24.86
CA MET A 1 33.08 5.86 24.09
C MET A 1 31.81 6.02 23.28
N ARG A 2 31.89 6.07 21.95
CA ARG A 2 30.70 6.09 21.08
C ARG A 2 30.20 4.64 21.01
N ALA A 3 29.00 4.35 21.51
CA ALA A 3 28.42 3.02 21.39
C ALA A 3 28.26 2.71 19.89
N VAL A 4 28.94 1.67 19.40
CA VAL A 4 28.77 1.17 18.04
C VAL A 4 27.54 0.27 18.08
N SER A 5 26.38 0.78 17.67
CA SER A 5 25.18 -0.05 17.61
C SER A 5 25.35 -1.09 16.49
N PHE A 6 25.15 -2.36 16.83
CA PHE A 6 25.02 -3.43 15.85
C PHE A 6 23.98 -3.05 14.78
N THR A 7 24.38 -3.08 13.50
CA THR A 7 23.55 -2.65 12.36
C THR A 7 23.45 -3.81 11.37
N GLU A 8 23.06 -4.99 11.83
CA GLU A 8 22.69 -6.05 10.90
C GLU A 8 21.33 -5.70 10.27
N ALA A 9 21.28 -5.78 8.96
CA ALA A 9 20.07 -5.57 8.17
C ALA A 9 19.84 -6.83 7.35
N ILE A 10 18.63 -7.35 7.43
CA ILE A 10 18.17 -8.47 6.60
C ILE A 10 16.97 -8.01 5.78
N ALA A 11 16.60 -8.76 4.75
CA ALA A 11 15.45 -8.41 3.91
C ALA A 11 14.17 -8.18 4.73
N GLN A 12 13.97 -8.93 5.82
CA GLN A 12 12.82 -8.81 6.71
C GLN A 12 12.88 -7.61 7.66
N VAL A 13 14.07 -7.14 8.01
CA VAL A 13 14.33 -6.04 8.95
C VAL A 13 15.38 -5.13 8.30
N ARG A 14 14.91 -4.25 7.41
CA ARG A 14 15.77 -3.36 6.63
C ARG A 14 16.45 -2.34 7.55
N ALA A 15 17.62 -1.85 7.14
CA ALA A 15 18.36 -0.85 7.91
C ALA A 15 17.46 0.35 8.26
N ARG A 16 17.46 0.73 9.55
CA ARG A 16 16.65 1.84 10.11
C ARG A 16 15.13 1.67 10.01
N ALA A 17 14.63 0.52 9.56
CA ALA A 17 13.21 0.24 9.54
C ALA A 17 12.70 -0.08 10.95
N ARG A 18 11.51 0.42 11.29
CA ARG A 18 10.80 0.11 12.54
C ARG A 18 9.70 -0.93 12.36
N THR A 19 9.55 -1.44 11.14
CA THR A 19 8.52 -2.41 10.73
C THR A 19 9.18 -3.51 9.92
N THR A 20 8.68 -4.74 10.04
CA THR A 20 9.14 -5.86 9.21
C THR A 20 8.53 -5.81 7.82
N THR A 21 9.17 -6.44 6.83
CA THR A 21 8.61 -6.59 5.47
C THR A 21 7.29 -7.37 5.51
N ARG A 22 7.23 -8.50 6.25
CA ARG A 22 6.00 -9.29 6.41
C ARG A 22 4.82 -8.49 6.98
N LEU A 23 5.06 -7.59 7.93
CA LEU A 23 3.99 -6.71 8.43
C LEU A 23 3.49 -5.79 7.31
N ARG A 24 4.40 -5.24 6.51
CA ARG A 24 4.05 -4.37 5.38
C ARG A 24 3.28 -5.14 4.30
N ASP A 25 3.68 -6.37 3.99
CA ASP A 25 3.00 -7.21 3.00
C ASP A 25 1.55 -7.52 3.44
N GLN A 26 1.35 -7.87 4.71
CA GLN A 26 0.01 -8.12 5.26
C GLN A 26 -0.89 -6.87 5.21
N ILE A 27 -0.34 -5.71 5.55
CA ILE A 27 -1.06 -4.43 5.44
C ILE A 27 -1.40 -4.13 3.97
N GLY A 28 -0.43 -4.35 3.06
CA GLY A 28 -0.58 -4.16 1.62
C GLY A 28 -1.75 -4.98 1.08
N ALA A 29 -1.74 -6.28 1.31
CA ALA A 29 -2.79 -7.20 0.88
C ALA A 29 -4.16 -6.87 1.52
N ALA A 30 -4.20 -6.52 2.81
CA ALA A 30 -5.45 -6.16 3.48
C ALA A 30 -6.12 -4.92 2.84
N ILE A 31 -5.33 -3.94 2.40
CA ILE A 31 -5.83 -2.72 1.78
C ILE A 31 -6.10 -2.95 0.29
N GLY A 32 -5.12 -3.50 -0.44
CA GLY A 32 -5.15 -3.62 -1.89
C GLY A 32 -6.04 -4.75 -2.41
N ASP A 33 -6.01 -5.91 -1.75
CA ASP A 33 -6.70 -7.11 -2.24
C ASP A 33 -8.06 -7.28 -1.53
N ALA A 34 -8.09 -7.09 -0.21
CA ALA A 34 -9.32 -7.19 0.57
C ALA A 34 -10.15 -5.89 0.63
N GLY A 35 -9.65 -4.79 0.03
CA GLY A 35 -10.38 -3.53 -0.09
C GLY A 35 -10.67 -2.81 1.23
N ARG A 36 -9.94 -3.12 2.31
CA ARG A 36 -10.16 -2.51 3.64
C ARG A 36 -9.66 -1.07 3.66
N ALA A 37 -10.32 -0.24 4.47
CA ALA A 37 -9.95 1.16 4.61
C ALA A 37 -8.56 1.31 5.27
N VAL A 38 -7.71 2.17 4.71
CA VAL A 38 -6.34 2.40 5.22
C VAL A 38 -6.31 2.75 6.71
N ALA A 39 -7.25 3.59 7.17
CA ALA A 39 -7.33 4.00 8.57
C ALA A 39 -7.69 2.83 9.50
N GLU A 40 -8.58 1.95 9.04
CA GLU A 40 -9.02 0.77 9.79
C GLU A 40 -7.87 -0.25 9.92
N VAL A 41 -7.17 -0.54 8.83
CA VAL A 41 -5.99 -1.42 8.84
C VAL A 41 -4.84 -0.82 9.67
N ALA A 42 -4.61 0.49 9.57
CA ALA A 42 -3.60 1.17 10.39
C ALA A 42 -3.88 1.02 11.89
N ALA A 43 -5.15 1.18 12.31
CA ALA A 43 -5.57 0.97 13.68
C ALA A 43 -5.40 -0.49 14.11
N ALA A 44 -5.83 -1.45 13.29
CA ALA A 44 -5.73 -2.89 13.58
C ALA A 44 -4.28 -3.36 13.79
N HIS A 45 -3.33 -2.80 13.01
CA HIS A 45 -1.91 -3.13 13.11
C HIS A 45 -1.09 -2.18 14.00
N ARG A 46 -1.75 -1.21 14.67
CA ARG A 46 -1.12 -0.22 15.56
C ARG A 46 0.02 0.57 14.91
N VAL A 47 -0.16 0.93 13.64
CA VAL A 47 0.77 1.79 12.89
C VAL A 47 0.12 3.12 12.54
N SER A 48 0.92 4.12 12.23
CA SER A 48 0.39 5.37 11.72
C SER A 48 -0.22 5.20 10.33
N TRP A 49 -1.22 6.01 9.99
CA TRP A 49 -1.83 6.02 8.67
C TRP A 49 -0.80 6.12 7.52
N PRO A 50 0.23 7.01 7.57
CA PRO A 50 1.24 7.07 6.50
C PRO A 50 2.11 5.82 6.38
N THR A 51 2.28 5.07 7.47
CA THR A 51 3.01 3.79 7.42
C THR A 51 2.20 2.73 6.69
N ALA A 52 0.90 2.64 6.98
CA ALA A 52 0.00 1.72 6.30
C ALA A 52 -0.19 2.09 4.83
N HIS A 53 -0.40 3.36 4.52
CA HIS A 53 -0.58 3.82 3.14
C HIS A 53 0.65 3.54 2.27
N ARG A 54 1.87 3.75 2.79
CA ARG A 54 3.11 3.39 2.07
C ARG A 54 3.29 1.89 1.86
N ALA A 55 2.74 1.05 2.73
CA ALA A 55 2.76 -0.40 2.51
C ALA A 55 1.79 -0.78 1.40
N PHE A 56 0.60 -0.18 1.37
CA PHE A 56 -0.35 -0.30 0.26
C PHE A 56 0.22 0.17 -1.07
N VAL A 57 0.84 1.35 -1.13
CA VAL A 57 1.44 1.86 -2.38
C VAL A 57 2.47 0.88 -2.92
N ALA A 58 3.38 0.38 -2.09
CA ALA A 58 4.38 -0.59 -2.51
C ALA A 58 3.76 -1.91 -3.01
N HIS A 59 2.65 -2.36 -2.41
CA HIS A 59 1.89 -3.54 -2.86
C HIS A 59 1.22 -3.30 -4.21
N ALA A 60 0.57 -2.13 -4.38
CA ALA A 60 -0.08 -1.76 -5.63
C ALA A 60 0.94 -1.59 -6.77
N GLU A 61 2.08 -0.94 -6.52
CA GLU A 61 3.16 -0.78 -7.50
C GLU A 61 3.67 -2.13 -8.02
N ALA A 62 3.76 -3.16 -7.16
CA ALA A 62 4.17 -4.49 -7.58
C ALA A 62 3.16 -5.19 -8.51
N ALA A 63 1.90 -4.78 -8.48
CA ALA A 63 0.84 -5.31 -9.34
C ALA A 63 0.69 -4.53 -10.67
N LEU A 64 1.22 -3.31 -10.75
CA LEU A 64 1.12 -2.47 -11.94
C LEU A 64 2.19 -2.89 -12.95
N SER A 65 1.73 -3.37 -14.11
CA SER A 65 2.56 -3.62 -15.31
C SER A 65 2.03 -2.80 -16.47
N GLU A 66 2.88 -2.51 -17.45
CA GLU A 66 2.45 -1.86 -18.68
C GLU A 66 1.44 -2.77 -19.39
N PRO A 67 0.24 -2.29 -19.72
CA PRO A 67 -0.74 -3.10 -20.44
C PRO A 67 -0.29 -3.34 -21.88
N GLU A 68 -0.66 -4.49 -22.45
CA GLU A 68 -0.44 -4.77 -23.86
C GLU A 68 -1.15 -3.73 -24.76
N PRO A 69 -0.54 -3.30 -25.88
CA PRO A 69 -1.17 -2.35 -26.79
C PRO A 69 -2.52 -2.84 -27.31
N VAL A 70 -3.54 -1.98 -27.23
CA VAL A 70 -4.89 -2.27 -27.78
C VAL A 70 -5.16 -1.43 -29.02
N ARG A 71 -5.88 -2.00 -30.01
CA ARG A 71 -6.24 -1.28 -31.24
C ARG A 71 -7.28 -0.18 -31.02
N VAL A 72 -8.09 -0.31 -29.96
CA VAL A 72 -9.15 0.64 -29.61
C VAL A 72 -9.14 0.79 -28.09
N LEU A 73 -9.13 2.04 -27.61
CA LEU A 73 -9.25 2.35 -26.18
C LEU A 73 -10.72 2.54 -25.83
N GLY A 74 -11.21 1.77 -24.85
CA GLY A 74 -12.49 2.03 -24.18
C GLY A 74 -12.28 2.92 -22.96
N ILE A 75 -13.20 3.84 -22.70
CA ILE A 75 -13.24 4.60 -21.46
C ILE A 75 -14.47 4.13 -20.68
N ASP A 76 -14.26 3.59 -19.49
CA ASP A 76 -15.33 3.36 -18.52
C ASP A 76 -15.36 4.51 -17.50
N GLU A 77 -16.53 5.09 -17.28
CA GLU A 77 -16.71 6.13 -16.27
C GLU A 77 -17.24 5.50 -14.97
N THR A 78 -16.35 5.28 -14.01
CA THR A 78 -16.79 4.91 -12.66
C THR A 78 -17.17 6.16 -11.86
N ARG A 79 -18.48 6.38 -11.66
CA ARG A 79 -18.99 7.45 -10.77
C ARG A 79 -19.09 6.96 -9.33
N ARG A 80 -18.52 7.71 -8.39
CA ARG A 80 -18.77 7.50 -6.96
C ARG A 80 -19.94 8.37 -6.46
N GLY A 81 -20.77 7.78 -5.61
CA GLY A 81 -21.96 8.44 -5.06
C GLY A 81 -23.18 8.36 -5.98
N LYS A 82 -24.31 8.91 -5.52
CA LYS A 82 -25.54 8.93 -6.33
C LYS A 82 -25.42 9.95 -7.46
N PRO A 83 -25.75 9.60 -8.71
CA PRO A 83 -25.74 10.54 -9.82
C PRO A 83 -26.73 11.68 -9.54
N ARG A 84 -26.27 12.92 -9.72
CA ARG A 84 -27.11 14.12 -9.66
C ARG A 84 -27.26 14.68 -11.07
N TRP A 85 -28.46 14.63 -11.61
CA TRP A 85 -28.78 15.22 -12.90
C TRP A 85 -28.94 16.74 -12.76
N ARG A 86 -28.34 17.51 -13.67
CA ARG A 86 -28.55 18.96 -13.79
C ARG A 86 -29.27 19.22 -15.12
N ARG A 87 -30.18 20.18 -15.13
CA ARG A 87 -30.94 20.62 -16.32
C ARG A 87 -30.16 21.68 -17.07
#